data_AF-A0A4Y6KRD4-F1
#
_entry.id   AF-A0A4Y6KRD4-F1
#
_cell.length_a   1.000
_cell.length_b   1.000
_cell.length_c   1.000
_cell.angle_alpha   90.00
_cell.angle_beta   90.00
_cell.angle_gamma   90.00
#
_symmetry.space_group_name_H-M   'P 1'
#
loop_
_entity.id
_entity.type
_entity.pdbx_description
1 polymer ?
#
loop_
_entity_poly.entity_id
_entity_poly.type
_entity_poly.pdbx_seq_one_letter_code
_entity_poly.pdbx_strand_id
1 'polypeptide(L)'
;MIELSPAQRRDLRARAHHLNPVVTIAGNGLAPAVVAEIERSLQAHELIKVRVQGAERDQRDALMNELCTTLDAAPVQHIGNILVVWRERREEKQAATTADSGKRGARASTAKSAAGFAAAARRAALAKAAAEKRRSPARGPSGRARPLSGSGRGR
;
A
#
# COMPACT_ATOMS: atom_id res chain seq x y z
N MET A 1 -20.87 -17.43 -9.99
CA MET A 1 -19.39 -17.25 -9.91
C MET A 1 -19.07 -15.78 -9.74
N ILE A 2 -18.24 -15.45 -8.75
CA ILE A 2 -17.83 -14.07 -8.47
C ILE A 2 -16.59 -13.74 -9.30
N GLU A 3 -16.68 -12.68 -10.11
CA GLU A 3 -15.56 -12.17 -10.91
C GLU A 3 -14.65 -11.28 -10.06
N LEU A 4 -13.36 -11.61 -10.02
CA LEU A 4 -12.36 -10.86 -9.26
C LEU A 4 -11.55 -9.93 -10.16
N SER A 5 -11.38 -8.68 -9.75
CA SER A 5 -10.47 -7.77 -10.45
C SER A 5 -9.02 -8.28 -10.35
N PRO A 6 -8.15 -7.97 -11.34
CA PRO A 6 -6.75 -8.38 -11.31
C PRO A 6 -5.99 -7.88 -10.07
N ALA A 7 -6.37 -6.73 -9.51
CA ALA A 7 -5.82 -6.20 -8.27
C ALA A 7 -6.23 -7.07 -7.07
N GLN A 8 -7.53 -7.30 -6.88
CA GLN A 8 -8.04 -8.15 -5.79
C GLN A 8 -7.47 -9.57 -5.86
N ARG A 9 -7.33 -10.14 -7.06
CA ARG A 9 -6.75 -11.47 -7.25
C ARG A 9 -5.29 -11.56 -6.79
N ARG A 10 -4.50 -10.50 -6.97
CA ARG A 10 -3.11 -10.43 -6.47
C ARG A 10 -3.08 -10.34 -4.94
N ASP A 11 -3.95 -9.54 -4.35
CA ASP A 11 -4.04 -9.40 -2.90
C ASP A 11 -4.50 -10.69 -2.22
N LEU A 12 -5.51 -11.36 -2.79
CA LEU A 12 -6.00 -12.66 -2.33
C LEU A 12 -4.93 -13.74 -2.47
N ARG A 13 -4.13 -13.73 -3.54
CA ARG A 13 -3.00 -14.65 -3.72
C ARG A 13 -1.93 -14.46 -2.64
N ALA A 14 -1.58 -13.21 -2.33
CA ALA A 14 -0.60 -12.91 -1.29
C ALA A 14 -1.09 -13.41 0.08
N ARG A 15 -2.36 -13.13 0.42
CA ARG A 15 -3.00 -13.64 1.65
C ARG A 15 -3.05 -15.16 1.68
N ALA A 16 -3.39 -15.79 0.56
CA ALA A 16 -3.48 -17.24 0.47
C ALA A 16 -2.14 -17.90 0.76
N HIS A 17 -1.01 -17.35 0.30
CA HIS A 17 0.30 -18.04 0.41
C HIS A 17 0.60 -18.55 1.82
N HIS A 18 0.29 -17.77 2.86
CA HIS A 18 0.56 -18.09 4.25
C HIS A 18 -0.44 -19.05 4.91
N LEU A 19 -1.59 -19.30 4.26
CA LEU A 19 -2.62 -20.18 4.81
C LEU A 19 -2.28 -21.65 4.62
N ASN A 20 -2.72 -22.50 5.54
CA ASN A 20 -2.68 -23.94 5.38
C ASN A 20 -3.96 -24.45 4.70
N PRO A 21 -3.93 -25.56 3.95
CA PRO A 21 -5.14 -26.18 3.42
C PRO A 21 -6.02 -26.66 4.56
N VAL A 22 -7.28 -26.21 4.57
CA VAL A 22 -8.27 -26.53 5.61
C VAL A 22 -9.02 -27.80 5.25
N VAL A 23 -9.38 -27.94 3.97
CA VAL A 23 -10.13 -29.09 3.47
C VAL A 23 -9.27 -29.91 2.51
N THR A 24 -9.33 -31.23 2.63
CA THR A 24 -8.70 -32.17 1.69
C THR A 24 -9.75 -33.03 1.02
N ILE A 25 -9.78 -33.01 -0.31
CA ILE A 25 -10.58 -33.87 -1.17
C ILE A 25 -9.71 -35.08 -1.55
N ALA A 26 -10.17 -36.28 -1.24
CA ALA A 26 -9.51 -37.53 -1.63
C ALA A 26 -10.54 -38.45 -2.30
N GLY A 27 -10.08 -39.30 -3.24
CA GLY A 27 -10.73 -40.53 -3.76
C GLY A 27 -12.16 -40.42 -4.31
N ASN A 28 -13.11 -39.95 -3.50
CA ASN A 28 -14.54 -39.88 -3.77
C ASN A 28 -14.99 -38.55 -4.40
N GLY A 29 -14.05 -37.66 -4.78
CA GLY A 29 -14.38 -36.38 -5.42
C GLY A 29 -15.21 -35.44 -4.54
N LEU A 30 -16.15 -34.71 -5.16
CA LEU A 30 -17.06 -33.76 -4.51
C LEU A 30 -18.21 -34.48 -3.78
N ALA A 31 -17.89 -35.12 -2.65
CA ALA A 31 -18.91 -35.67 -1.78
C ALA A 31 -19.70 -34.53 -1.09
N PRO A 32 -21.01 -34.68 -0.82
CA PRO A 32 -21.83 -33.64 -0.20
C PRO A 32 -21.34 -33.23 1.21
N ALA A 33 -20.74 -34.16 1.95
CA ALA A 33 -20.10 -33.87 3.24
C ALA A 33 -18.92 -32.90 3.09
N VAL A 34 -18.15 -33.02 2.00
CA VAL A 34 -17.02 -32.15 1.72
C VAL A 34 -17.48 -30.78 1.26
N VAL A 35 -18.53 -30.71 0.44
CA VAL A 35 -19.17 -29.43 0.04
C VAL A 35 -19.65 -28.67 1.27
N ALA A 36 -20.32 -29.34 2.21
CA ALA A 36 -20.79 -28.72 3.44
C ALA A 36 -19.63 -28.22 4.34
N GLU A 37 -18.50 -28.94 4.38
CA GLU A 37 -17.30 -28.51 5.12
C GLU A 37 -16.63 -27.30 4.46
N ILE A 38 -16.54 -27.29 3.13
CA ILE A 38 -16.03 -26.15 2.35
C ILE A 38 -16.92 -24.93 2.58
N GLU A 39 -18.24 -25.10 2.61
CA GLU A 39 -19.18 -24.02 2.90
C GLU A 39 -18.96 -23.43 4.30
N ARG A 40 -18.87 -24.28 5.34
CA ARG A 40 -18.55 -23.83 6.71
C ARG A 40 -17.21 -23.10 6.77
N SER A 41 -16.20 -23.63 6.09
CA SER A 41 -14.87 -23.03 6.05
C SER A 41 -14.86 -21.67 5.34
N LEU A 42 -15.60 -21.54 4.24
CA LEU A 42 -15.77 -20.27 3.53
C LEU A 42 -16.50 -19.23 4.38
N GLN A 43 -17.49 -19.64 5.18
CA GLN A 43 -18.19 -18.73 6.10
C GLN A 43 -17.27 -18.21 7.22
N ALA A 44 -16.38 -19.05 7.74
CA ALA A 44 -15.48 -18.68 8.83
C ALA A 44 -14.28 -17.83 8.36
N HIS A 45 -13.63 -18.25 7.26
CA HIS A 45 -12.33 -17.73 6.85
C HIS A 45 -12.34 -16.89 5.57
N GLU A 46 -13.44 -16.90 4.79
CA GLU A 46 -13.64 -16.20 3.50
C GLU A 46 -12.70 -16.65 2.37
N LEU A 47 -11.42 -16.92 2.67
CA LEU A 47 -10.38 -17.41 1.79
C LEU A 47 -9.87 -18.74 2.31
N ILE A 48 -9.99 -19.79 1.50
CA ILE A 48 -9.55 -21.13 1.87
C ILE A 48 -8.66 -21.76 0.81
N LYS A 49 -7.80 -22.67 1.28
CA LYS A 49 -7.04 -23.59 0.45
C LYS A 49 -7.66 -24.98 0.56
N VAL A 50 -7.97 -25.57 -0.58
CA VAL A 50 -8.47 -26.95 -0.68
C VAL A 50 -7.41 -27.80 -1.34
N ARG A 51 -6.99 -28.89 -0.69
CA ARG A 51 -6.05 -29.85 -1.26
C ARG A 51 -6.83 -30.95 -1.97
N VAL A 52 -6.48 -31.27 -3.21
CA VAL A 52 -7.11 -32.36 -3.98
C VAL A 52 -6.08 -33.46 -4.23
N GLN A 53 -6.34 -34.67 -3.74
CA GLN A 53 -5.46 -35.83 -3.93
C GLN A 53 -5.94 -36.68 -5.11
N GLY A 54 -5.00 -37.16 -5.93
CA GLY A 54 -5.26 -38.17 -6.96
C GLY A 54 -6.04 -37.69 -8.19
N ALA A 55 -6.33 -36.38 -8.32
CA ALA A 55 -7.01 -35.83 -9.49
C ALA A 55 -6.03 -35.24 -10.51
N GLU A 56 -6.27 -35.53 -11.79
CA GLU A 56 -5.54 -34.94 -12.93
C GLU A 56 -5.85 -33.45 -13.11
N ARG A 57 -5.04 -32.76 -13.94
CA ARG A 57 -5.19 -31.30 -14.12
C ARG A 57 -6.59 -30.90 -14.58
N ASP A 58 -7.14 -31.58 -15.58
CA ASP A 58 -8.47 -31.27 -16.14
C ASP A 58 -9.61 -31.56 -15.14
N GLN A 59 -9.47 -32.63 -14.36
CA GLN A 59 -10.43 -32.96 -13.30
C GLN A 59 -10.43 -31.90 -12.19
N ARG A 60 -9.26 -31.38 -11.82
CA ARG A 60 -9.17 -30.31 -10.81
C ARG A 60 -9.82 -29.01 -11.29
N ASP A 61 -9.65 -28.67 -12.56
CA ASP A 61 -10.29 -27.48 -13.14
C ASP A 61 -11.82 -27.65 -13.21
N ALA A 62 -12.29 -28.85 -13.54
CA ALA A 62 -13.72 -29.18 -13.48
C ALA A 62 -14.27 -29.09 -12.05
N LEU A 63 -13.59 -29.70 -11.07
CA LEU A 63 -13.97 -29.64 -9.65
C LEU A 63 -13.98 -28.19 -9.12
N MET A 64 -13.02 -27.37 -9.53
CA MET A 64 -12.96 -25.96 -9.16
C MET A 64 -14.18 -25.20 -9.72
N ASN A 65 -14.51 -25.40 -10.99
CA ASN A 65 -15.67 -24.78 -11.62
C ASN A 65 -16.98 -25.22 -10.98
N GLU A 66 -17.12 -26.52 -10.70
CA GLU A 66 -18.28 -27.08 -10.02
C GLU A 66 -18.45 -26.46 -8.63
N LEU A 67 -17.39 -26.45 -7.81
CA LEU A 67 -17.38 -25.80 -6.50
C LEU A 67 -17.77 -24.33 -6.55
N CYS A 68 -17.18 -23.58 -7.49
CA CYS A 68 -17.46 -22.15 -7.64
C CYS A 68 -18.90 -21.89 -8.09
N THR A 69 -19.49 -22.82 -8.85
CA THR A 69 -20.89 -22.75 -9.31
C THR A 69 -21.84 -23.10 -8.18
N THR A 70 -21.57 -24.16 -7.41
CA THR A 70 -22.44 -24.61 -6.31
C THR A 70 -22.43 -23.65 -5.11
N LEU A 71 -21.26 -23.09 -4.77
CA LEU A 71 -21.08 -22.28 -3.56
C LEU A 71 -21.05 -20.77 -3.83
N ASP A 72 -21.28 -20.36 -5.09
CA ASP A 72 -21.13 -18.98 -5.57
C ASP A 72 -19.81 -18.33 -5.10
N ALA A 73 -18.72 -19.06 -5.30
CA ALA A 73 -17.38 -18.63 -4.92
C ALA A 73 -16.57 -18.15 -6.13
N ALA A 74 -15.45 -17.48 -5.85
CA ALA A 74 -14.48 -17.00 -6.83
C ALA A 74 -13.24 -17.91 -6.86
N PRO A 75 -12.81 -18.38 -8.05
CA PRO A 75 -11.54 -19.07 -8.21
C PRO A 75 -10.37 -18.07 -8.23
N VAL A 76 -9.52 -18.09 -7.21
CA VAL A 76 -8.37 -17.17 -7.12
C VAL A 76 -7.17 -17.75 -7.87
N GLN A 77 -6.78 -18.98 -7.54
CA GLN A 77 -5.58 -19.59 -8.10
C GLN A 77 -5.64 -21.12 -8.01
N HIS A 78 -5.00 -21.75 -9.00
CA HIS A 78 -4.68 -23.16 -9.01
C HIS A 78 -3.16 -23.33 -8.83
N ILE A 79 -2.73 -24.12 -7.84
CA ILE A 79 -1.32 -24.41 -7.56
C ILE A 79 -1.16 -25.92 -7.44
N GLY A 80 -0.95 -26.61 -8.57
CA GLY A 80 -0.75 -28.05 -8.59
C GLY A 80 -1.95 -28.80 -8.04
N ASN A 81 -1.84 -29.32 -6.81
CA ASN A 81 -2.92 -30.01 -6.10
C ASN A 81 -3.66 -29.13 -5.07
N ILE A 82 -3.33 -27.85 -4.97
CA ILE A 82 -3.99 -26.88 -4.08
C ILE A 82 -4.86 -25.95 -4.92
N LEU A 83 -6.11 -25.82 -4.51
CA LEU A 83 -7.11 -24.90 -5.06
C LEU A 83 -7.33 -23.77 -4.07
N VAL A 84 -7.25 -22.52 -4.53
CA VAL A 84 -7.52 -21.33 -3.72
C VAL A 84 -8.87 -20.76 -4.14
N VAL A 85 -9.80 -20.76 -3.19
CA VAL A 85 -11.20 -20.33 -3.38
C VAL A 85 -11.51 -19.21 -2.39
N TRP A 86 -12.22 -18.20 -2.86
CA TRP A 86 -12.64 -17.07 -2.03
C TRP A 86 -14.13 -16.78 -2.18
N ARG A 87 -14.78 -16.39 -1.09
CA ARG A 87 -16.17 -15.92 -1.07
C ARG A 87 -16.30 -14.76 -0.09
N GLU A 88 -17.04 -13.75 -0.48
CA GLU A 88 -17.40 -12.65 0.42
C GLU A 88 -18.36 -13.14 1.51
N ARG A 89 -18.08 -12.82 2.77
CA ARG A 89 -18.95 -13.16 3.90
C ARG A 89 -20.29 -12.45 3.71
N ARG A 90 -21.38 -13.21 3.73
CA ARG A 90 -22.72 -12.64 3.88
C ARG A 90 -22.80 -12.11 5.33
N GLU A 91 -22.59 -10.80 5.51
CA GLU A 91 -22.61 -10.13 6.80
C GLU A 91 -23.95 -10.39 7.52
N GLU A 92 -23.97 -11.27 8.52
CA GLU A 92 -24.74 -11.00 9.73
C GLU A 92 -23.90 -10.08 10.63
N LYS A 93 -23.90 -8.81 10.23
CA LYS A 93 -23.84 -7.63 11.09
C LYS A 93 -23.10 -7.80 12.42
N GLN A 94 -21.77 -7.80 12.38
CA GLN A 94 -21.00 -7.32 13.53
C GLN A 94 -20.01 -6.27 13.04
N ALA A 95 -20.44 -5.03 13.22
CA ALA A 95 -19.64 -3.84 13.08
C ALA A 95 -18.40 -3.94 13.99
N ALA A 96 -17.22 -3.95 13.38
CA ALA A 96 -15.99 -3.45 13.99
C ALA A 96 -14.94 -3.20 12.90
N THR A 97 -15.00 -1.99 12.36
CA THR A 97 -13.81 -1.14 12.18
C THR A 97 -12.66 -1.72 11.36
N THR A 98 -12.68 -1.47 10.05
CA THR A 98 -11.67 -0.64 9.36
C THR A 98 -12.13 -0.40 7.93
N ALA A 99 -12.95 0.63 7.76
CA ALA A 99 -13.04 1.32 6.48
C ALA A 99 -11.73 2.09 6.26
N ASP A 100 -10.69 1.42 5.77
CA ASP A 100 -9.58 2.10 5.08
C ASP A 100 -8.85 1.13 4.15
N SER A 101 -9.16 1.25 2.85
CA SER A 101 -8.20 1.12 1.73
C SER A 101 -8.93 1.23 0.38
N GLY A 102 -9.92 2.12 0.31
CA GLY A 102 -10.60 2.52 -0.92
C GLY A 102 -10.16 3.90 -1.38
N LYS A 103 -8.87 4.26 -1.28
CA LYS A 103 -8.35 5.51 -1.87
C LYS A 103 -6.83 5.56 -2.04
N ARG A 104 -6.24 4.72 -2.90
CA ARG A 104 -4.91 4.99 -3.49
C ARG A 104 -4.87 4.69 -4.99
N GLY A 105 -5.88 5.16 -5.72
CA GLY A 105 -5.79 5.39 -7.16
C GLY A 105 -5.44 6.85 -7.43
N ALA A 106 -4.14 7.15 -7.54
CA ALA A 106 -3.54 8.26 -8.31
C ALA A 106 -2.03 8.33 -8.05
N ARG A 107 -1.24 7.41 -8.62
CA ARG A 107 0.13 7.77 -9.01
C ARG A 107 0.05 8.40 -10.40
N ALA A 108 -0.30 9.68 -10.41
CA ALA A 108 -0.12 10.57 -11.53
C ALA A 108 0.42 11.90 -10.99
N SER A 109 1.74 11.98 -10.87
CA SER A 109 2.45 13.26 -10.82
C SER A 109 3.83 13.09 -11.44
N THR A 110 3.85 12.69 -12.71
CA THR A 110 4.94 13.08 -13.60
C THR A 110 4.88 14.61 -13.74
N ALA A 111 5.99 15.27 -13.42
CA ALA A 111 6.38 16.61 -13.88
C ALA A 111 5.50 17.83 -13.51
N LYS A 112 5.69 18.37 -12.30
CA LYS A 112 5.80 19.83 -12.02
C LYS A 112 6.27 19.97 -10.58
N SER A 113 7.52 20.31 -10.27
CA SER A 113 8.01 21.68 -10.40
C SER A 113 9.45 21.80 -9.88
N ALA A 114 10.44 21.52 -10.74
CA ALA A 114 11.83 21.94 -10.49
C ALA A 114 12.01 23.48 -10.57
N ALA A 115 10.95 24.21 -10.96
CA ALA A 115 10.93 25.68 -11.03
C ALA A 115 10.55 26.37 -9.70
N GLY A 116 10.16 25.63 -8.65
CA GLY A 116 9.74 26.21 -7.37
C GLY A 116 10.89 26.60 -6.43
N PHE A 117 12.03 25.89 -6.50
CA PHE A 117 13.14 26.11 -5.56
C PHE A 117 14.09 27.25 -5.98
N ALA A 118 14.13 27.61 -7.28
CA ALA A 118 14.98 28.69 -7.78
C ALA A 118 14.38 30.11 -7.54
N ALA A 119 13.06 30.21 -7.30
CA ALA A 119 12.38 31.50 -7.14
C ALA A 119 12.52 32.09 -5.72
N ALA A 120 12.79 31.26 -4.70
CA ALA A 120 12.96 31.71 -3.31
C ALA A 120 14.31 32.41 -3.07
N ALA A 121 15.38 31.99 -3.75
CA ALA A 121 16.71 32.59 -3.60
C ALA A 121 16.83 34.01 -4.21
N ARG A 122 16.09 34.29 -5.29
CA ARG A 122 16.16 35.59 -5.98
C ARG A 122 15.44 36.73 -5.25
N ARG A 123 14.39 36.44 -4.45
CA ARG A 123 13.69 37.47 -3.66
C ARG A 123 14.51 37.98 -2.46
N ALA A 124 15.30 37.11 -1.83
CA ALA A 124 16.13 37.51 -0.69
C ALA A 124 17.31 38.42 -1.08
N ALA A 125 17.89 38.25 -2.28
CA ALA A 125 19.02 39.04 -2.74
C ALA A 125 18.65 40.49 -3.13
N LEU A 126 17.47 40.70 -3.72
CA LEU A 126 17.00 42.03 -4.13
C LEU A 126 16.57 42.90 -2.94
N ALA A 127 16.12 42.30 -1.84
CA ALA A 127 15.77 43.03 -0.61
C ALA A 127 17.00 43.62 0.11
N LYS A 128 18.15 42.94 0.06
CA LYS A 128 19.41 43.47 0.65
C LYS A 128 20.06 44.56 -0.22
N ALA A 129 19.96 44.46 -1.55
CA ALA A 129 20.57 45.43 -2.48
C ALA A 129 19.83 46.79 -2.51
N ALA A 130 18.55 46.84 -2.16
CA ALA A 130 17.77 48.09 -2.12
C ALA A 130 18.01 48.94 -0.85
N ALA A 131 18.50 48.33 0.24
CA ALA A 131 18.75 49.02 1.52
C ALA A 131 20.14 49.69 1.58
N GLU A 132 21.14 49.16 0.87
CA GLU A 132 22.52 49.69 0.85
C GLU A 132 22.66 50.96 -0.02
N LYS A 133 21.77 51.17 -1.00
CA LYS A 133 21.91 52.23 -2.02
C LYS A 133 21.25 53.58 -1.66
N ARG A 134 20.75 53.74 -0.42
CA ARG A 134 20.13 55.00 0.05
C ARG A 134 20.90 55.73 1.16
N ARG A 135 22.12 55.31 1.50
CA ARG A 135 22.89 56.01 2.55
C ARG A 135 24.36 56.16 2.21
N SER A 136 24.69 57.20 1.45
CA SER A 136 25.91 58.04 1.54
C SER A 136 25.95 59.02 0.35
N PRO A 137 26.70 60.14 0.37
CA PRO A 137 27.60 60.69 1.41
C PRO A 137 27.44 62.22 1.65
N ALA A 138 27.86 62.76 2.80
CA ALA A 138 28.32 64.17 2.86
C ALA A 138 29.19 64.50 4.09
N ARG A 139 30.46 64.82 3.79
CA ARG A 139 31.25 65.98 4.29
C ARG A 139 31.70 65.97 5.78
N GLY A 140 33.01 65.81 5.99
CA GLY A 140 33.73 66.16 7.24
C GLY A 140 33.93 67.68 7.40
N PRO A 141 34.93 68.21 8.16
CA PRO A 141 35.95 67.56 8.99
C PRO A 141 36.15 68.23 10.40
N SER A 142 37.21 67.77 11.11
CA SER A 142 37.96 68.44 12.20
C SER A 142 37.55 68.20 13.66
N GLY A 143 38.56 67.91 14.52
CA GLY A 143 38.37 67.92 15.98
C GLY A 143 39.34 67.06 16.82
N ARG A 144 40.65 67.38 16.78
CA ARG A 144 41.70 67.22 17.83
C ARG A 144 41.61 66.12 18.93
N ALA A 145 42.62 65.25 18.90
CA ALA A 145 43.62 64.95 19.96
C ALA A 145 43.20 64.64 21.42
N ARG A 146 43.59 63.46 21.93
CA ARG A 146 44.84 63.22 22.71
C ARG A 146 44.98 61.73 23.08
N PRO A 147 46.22 61.19 23.16
CA PRO A 147 46.48 59.83 23.61
C PRO A 147 46.75 59.78 25.12
N LEU A 148 46.63 58.60 25.74
CA LEU A 148 47.67 57.94 26.55
C LEU A 148 47.12 56.86 27.52
N SER A 149 47.88 55.77 27.55
CA SER A 149 48.12 54.85 28.67
C SER A 149 47.17 53.68 28.89
N GLY A 150 47.79 52.50 28.98
CA GLY A 150 47.19 51.21 29.26
C GLY A 150 48.23 50.10 29.07
N SER A 151 49.31 50.19 29.85
CA SER A 151 50.36 49.18 29.96
C SER A 151 49.83 47.86 30.50
N GLY A 152 50.38 46.72 30.05
CA GLY A 152 50.18 45.46 30.78
C GLY A 152 50.62 44.21 30.02
N ARG A 153 51.93 44.00 29.90
CA ARG A 153 52.56 42.72 29.51
C ARG A 153 52.95 41.92 30.75
N GLY A 154 52.92 40.60 30.64
CA GLY A 154 53.65 39.63 31.49
C GLY A 154 52.74 38.88 32.45
N ARG A 155 52.85 37.56 32.65
CA ARG A 155 53.87 36.56 32.29
C ARG A 155 53.18 35.24 31.99
#